data_AF-A0A2T5U7B5-F1
#
_entry.id   AF-A0A2T5U7B5-F1
#
_cell.length_a   1.000
_cell.length_b   1.000
_cell.length_c   1.000
_cell.angle_alpha   90.00
_cell.angle_beta   90.00
_cell.angle_gamma   90.00
#
_symmetry.space_group_name_H-M   'P 1'
#
loop_
_entity.id
_entity.type
_entity.pdbx_description
1 polymer ?
#
loop_
_entity_poly.entity_id
_entity_poly.type
_entity_poly.pdbx_seq_one_letter_code
_entity_poly.pdbx_strand_id
1 'polypeptide(L)'
;MSEPAVQEVIADRIAREMIREDASFSFHGLRKNACCYLVECGINDSEIGEILGMSPEMVRHYSKRARALMVARGAADRMTGGKIITMSGATAPNTLTKND
;
A
#
# COMPACT_ATOMS: atom_id res chain seq x y z
N MET A 1 13.03 21.18 17.02
CA MET A 1 11.74 21.85 16.67
C MET A 1 11.61 21.79 15.16
N SER A 2 10.48 21.31 14.65
CA SER A 2 10.23 21.22 13.20
C SER A 2 10.17 22.61 12.57
N GLU A 3 10.58 22.71 11.30
CA GLU A 3 10.56 23.96 10.54
C GLU A 3 9.13 24.55 10.43
N PRO A 4 8.95 25.89 10.41
CA PRO A 4 7.62 26.50 10.41
C PRO A 4 6.70 26.02 9.28
N ALA A 5 7.23 25.83 8.07
CA ALA A 5 6.47 25.29 6.94
C ALA A 5 5.94 23.87 7.20
N VAL A 6 6.71 23.04 7.92
CA VAL A 6 6.29 21.69 8.31
C VAL A 6 5.16 21.75 9.34
N GLN A 7 5.19 22.72 10.25
CA GLN A 7 4.14 22.91 11.25
C GLN A 7 2.82 23.34 10.59
N GLU A 8 2.86 24.22 9.59
CA GLU A 8 1.69 24.65 8.82
C GLU A 8 1.02 23.47 8.08
N VAL A 9 1.83 22.62 7.44
CA VAL A 9 1.31 21.41 6.76
C VAL A 9 0.69 20.44 7.76
N ILE A 10 1.31 20.24 8.93
CA ILE A 10 0.74 19.38 9.97
C ILE A 10 -0.60 19.95 10.46
N ALA A 11 -0.69 21.26 10.70
CA ALA A 11 -1.93 21.92 11.12
C ALA A 11 -3.05 21.80 10.07
N ASP A 12 -2.76 22.01 8.78
CA ASP A 12 -3.74 21.81 7.69
C ASP A 12 -4.22 20.35 7.64
N ARG A 13 -3.31 19.38 7.80
CA ARG A 13 -3.68 17.95 7.78
C ARG A 13 -4.50 17.53 8.98
N ILE A 14 -4.24 18.11 10.15
CA ILE A 14 -5.09 17.93 11.36
C ILE A 14 -6.47 18.53 11.10
N ALA A 15 -6.55 19.76 10.59
CA ALA A 15 -7.81 20.45 10.32
C ALA A 15 -8.70 19.71 9.29
N ARG A 16 -8.07 18.98 8.36
CA ARG A 16 -8.75 18.09 7.40
C ARG A 16 -9.08 16.70 7.95
N GLU A 17 -8.81 16.45 9.23
CA GLU A 17 -8.99 15.15 9.90
C GLU A 17 -8.19 14.01 9.23
N MET A 18 -7.10 14.33 8.53
CA MET A 18 -6.26 13.35 7.83
C MET A 18 -5.26 12.65 8.78
N ILE A 19 -4.86 13.33 9.85
CA ILE A 19 -3.93 12.85 10.88
C ILE A 19 -4.44 13.28 12.27
N ARG A 20 -4.04 12.56 13.32
CA ARG A 20 -4.40 12.89 14.71
C ARG A 20 -3.68 14.16 15.18
N GLU A 21 -4.29 14.90 16.12
CA GLU A 21 -3.69 16.10 16.73
C GLU A 21 -2.36 15.80 17.45
N ASP A 22 -2.23 14.60 18.03
CA ASP A 22 -1.04 14.14 18.73
C ASP A 22 -0.05 13.38 17.82
N ALA A 23 -0.26 13.41 16.50
CA ALA A 23 0.59 12.70 15.57
C ALA A 23 2.01 13.29 15.57
N SER A 24 2.99 12.46 15.95
CA SER A 24 4.41 12.78 15.79
C SER A 24 5.01 11.97 14.65
N PHE A 25 5.73 12.67 13.77
CA PHE A 25 6.42 12.06 12.65
C PHE A 25 7.93 12.17 12.83
N SER A 26 8.63 11.05 12.65
CA SER A 26 10.08 11.05 12.54
C SER A 26 10.48 10.98 11.08
N PHE A 27 11.59 11.61 10.69
CA PHE A 27 12.14 11.49 9.34
C PHE A 27 12.36 10.02 8.93
N HIS A 28 12.79 9.18 9.88
CA HIS A 28 12.93 7.74 9.64
C HIS A 28 11.59 7.06 9.35
N GLY A 29 10.53 7.40 10.09
CA GLY A 29 9.18 6.91 9.84
C GLY A 29 8.62 7.36 8.49
N LEU A 30 8.81 8.64 8.15
CA LEU A 30 8.37 9.21 6.88
C LEU A 30 9.07 8.57 5.68
N ARG A 31 10.39 8.35 5.75
CA ARG A 31 11.12 7.67 4.67
C ARG A 31 10.62 6.24 4.44
N LYS A 32 10.32 5.50 5.51
CA LYS A 32 9.72 4.16 5.40
C LYS A 32 8.32 4.21 4.80
N ASN A 33 7.52 5.21 5.18
CA ASN A 33 6.17 5.38 4.64
C ASN A 33 6.21 5.72 3.15
N ALA A 34 7.08 6.64 2.74
CA ALA A 34 7.32 6.96 1.33
C ALA A 34 7.77 5.73 0.53
N CYS A 35 8.65 4.89 1.09
CA CYS A 35 9.05 3.62 0.48
C CYS A 35 7.85 2.70 0.20
N CYS A 36 6.94 2.53 1.16
CA CYS A 36 5.73 1.73 0.95
C CYS A 36 4.82 2.34 -0.12
N TYR A 37 4.62 3.65 -0.09
CA TYR A 37 3.76 4.35 -1.05
C TYR A 37 4.26 4.20 -2.49
N LEU A 38 5.56 4.40 -2.73
CA LEU A 38 6.13 4.27 -4.07
C LEU A 38 6.04 2.82 -4.60
N VAL A 39 6.17 1.81 -3.73
CA VAL A 39 5.94 0.41 -4.10
C VAL A 39 4.48 0.16 -4.48
N GLU A 40 3.53 0.74 -3.75
CA GLU A 40 2.11 0.64 -4.06
C GLU A 40 1.75 1.30 -5.39
N CYS A 41 2.48 2.34 -5.79
CA CYS A 41 2.39 2.95 -7.14
C CYS A 41 3.01 2.09 -8.26
N GLY A 42 3.64 0.95 -7.93
CA GLY A 42 4.24 0.05 -8.92
C GLY A 42 5.65 0.43 -9.39
N ILE A 43 6.31 1.36 -8.68
CA ILE A 43 7.69 1.77 -8.99
C ILE A 43 8.66 0.65 -8.60
N ASN A 44 9.76 0.50 -9.35
CA ASN A 44 10.71 -0.58 -9.11
C ASN A 44 11.66 -0.30 -7.93
N ASP A 45 12.25 -1.36 -7.35
CA ASP A 45 13.09 -1.24 -6.14
C ASP A 45 14.33 -0.34 -6.34
N SER A 46 14.91 -0.34 -7.55
CA SER A 46 16.11 0.44 -7.85
C SER A 46 15.79 1.94 -7.94
N GLU A 47 14.73 2.32 -8.65
CA GLU A 47 14.26 3.70 -8.74
C GLU A 47 13.87 4.24 -7.36
N ILE A 48 13.17 3.43 -6.56
CA ILE A 48 12.82 3.82 -5.18
C ILE A 48 14.09 4.01 -4.34
N GLY A 49 15.08 3.14 -4.52
CA GLY A 49 16.38 3.26 -3.88
C GLY A 49 17.10 4.56 -4.23
N GLU A 50 17.09 4.94 -5.50
CA GLU A 50 17.66 6.20 -5.99
C GLU A 50 16.92 7.42 -5.44
N ILE A 51 15.57 7.39 -5.41
CA ILE A 51 14.74 8.49 -4.88
C ILE A 51 14.95 8.70 -3.38
N LEU A 52 15.04 7.61 -2.61
CA LEU A 52 15.06 7.67 -1.14
C LEU A 52 16.47 7.54 -0.53
N GLY A 53 17.50 7.36 -1.35
CA GLY A 53 18.88 7.10 -0.91
C GLY A 53 18.99 5.81 -0.10
N MET A 54 18.43 4.72 -0.61
CA MET A 54 18.38 3.41 0.06
C MET A 54 18.86 2.31 -0.88
N SER A 55 19.47 1.24 -0.36
CA SER A 55 19.76 0.08 -1.20
C SER A 55 18.47 -0.62 -1.62
N PRO A 56 18.44 -1.29 -2.80
CA PRO A 56 17.29 -2.09 -3.20
C PRO A 56 16.90 -3.18 -2.18
N GLU A 57 17.85 -3.76 -1.43
CA GLU A 57 17.51 -4.71 -0.37
C GLU A 57 16.74 -4.04 0.79
N MET A 58 17.11 -2.80 1.14
CA MET A 58 16.41 -2.03 2.18
C MET A 58 14.98 -1.68 1.75
N VAL A 59 14.78 -1.37 0.47
CA VAL A 59 13.44 -1.15 -0.10
C VAL A 59 12.58 -2.41 0.03
N ARG A 60 13.12 -3.59 -0.32
CA ARG A 60 12.43 -4.88 -0.15
C ARG A 60 12.11 -5.19 1.30
N HIS A 61 13.03 -4.89 2.21
CA HIS A 61 12.84 -5.09 3.65
C HIS A 61 11.66 -4.27 4.17
N TYR A 62 11.60 -2.97 3.89
CA TYR A 62 10.54 -2.10 4.39
C TYR A 62 9.19 -2.31 3.69
N SER A 63 9.20 -2.58 2.39
CA SER A 63 7.97 -2.77 1.59
C SER A 63 7.35 -4.16 1.70
N LYS A 64 7.98 -5.11 2.40
CA LYS A 64 7.52 -6.51 2.50
C LYS A 64 6.03 -6.65 2.81
N ARG A 65 5.52 -5.87 3.78
CA ARG A 65 4.10 -5.91 4.18
C ARG A 65 3.19 -5.24 3.17
N ALA A 66 3.61 -4.13 2.57
CA ALA A 66 2.86 -3.44 1.51
C ALA A 66 2.67 -4.37 0.30
N ARG A 67 3.75 -5.04 -0.14
CA ARG A 67 3.68 -6.04 -1.22
C ARG A 67 2.73 -7.18 -0.91
N ALA A 68 2.79 -7.72 0.31
CA ALA A 68 1.87 -8.78 0.74
C ALA A 68 0.40 -8.31 0.68
N LEU A 69 0.12 -7.07 1.08
CA LEU A 69 -1.22 -6.48 0.99
C LEU A 69 -1.67 -6.28 -0.46
N MET A 70 -0.80 -5.79 -1.34
CA MET A 70 -1.10 -5.64 -2.77
C MET A 70 -1.45 -6.99 -3.41
N VAL A 71 -0.68 -8.04 -3.10
CA VAL A 71 -0.95 -9.40 -3.58
C VAL A 71 -2.28 -9.92 -3.03
N ALA A 72 -2.55 -9.72 -1.74
CA ALA A 72 -3.80 -10.14 -1.11
C ALA A 72 -5.03 -9.45 -1.74
N ARG A 73 -4.95 -8.13 -1.95
CA ARG A 73 -6.00 -7.35 -2.64
C ARG A 73 -6.21 -7.84 -4.06
N GLY A 74 -5.14 -7.96 -4.84
CA GLY A 74 -5.23 -8.48 -6.21
C GLY A 74 -5.75 -9.92 -6.28
N ALA A 75 -5.47 -10.75 -5.28
CA ALA A 75 -6.03 -12.10 -5.18
C ALA A 75 -7.53 -12.07 -4.86
N ALA A 76 -7.95 -11.25 -3.88
CA ALA A 76 -9.35 -11.06 -3.55
C ALA A 76 -10.15 -10.55 -4.77
N ASP A 77 -9.64 -9.54 -5.47
CA ASP A 77 -10.28 -8.98 -6.67
C ASP A 77 -10.43 -10.01 -7.80
N ARG A 78 -9.44 -10.90 -7.98
CA ARG A 78 -9.55 -12.00 -8.96
C ARG A 78 -10.58 -13.04 -8.54
N MET A 79 -10.67 -13.34 -7.25
CA MET A 79 -11.61 -14.31 -6.69
C MET A 79 -13.05 -13.82 -6.75
N THR A 80 -13.29 -12.56 -6.40
CA THR A 80 -14.64 -11.96 -6.39
C THR A 80 -15.07 -11.47 -7.77
N GLY A 81 -14.14 -11.06 -8.61
CA GLY A 81 -14.42 -10.50 -9.95
C GLY A 81 -14.75 -11.53 -11.03
N GLY A 82 -14.93 -12.81 -10.69
CA GLY A 82 -15.34 -13.86 -11.65
C GLY A 82 -14.32 -14.17 -12.75
N LYS A 83 -13.09 -13.65 -12.67
CA LYS A 83 -12.01 -13.88 -13.65
C LYS A 83 -11.21 -15.17 -13.39
N ILE A 84 -11.78 -16.10 -12.62
CA ILE A 84 -11.21 -17.44 -12.53
C ILE A 84 -11.72 -18.19 -13.75
N ILE A 85 -10.88 -18.26 -14.78
CA ILE A 85 -11.08 -19.20 -15.86
C ILE A 85 -11.03 -20.59 -15.21
N THR A 86 -12.17 -21.27 -15.13
CA THR A 86 -12.21 -22.70 -14.85
C THR A 86 -11.31 -23.38 -15.87
N MET A 87 -10.18 -23.93 -15.40
CA MET A 87 -9.32 -24.79 -16.21
C MET A 87 -10.22 -25.84 -16.87
N SER A 88 -10.07 -26.04 -18.18
CA SER A 88 -10.83 -27.04 -18.94
C SER A 88 -10.75 -28.39 -18.20
N GLY A 89 -11.87 -28.82 -17.61
CA GLY A 89 -11.97 -30.03 -16.78
C GLY A 89 -12.33 -29.83 -15.30
N ALA A 90 -12.36 -28.60 -14.78
CA ALA A 90 -12.81 -28.33 -13.41
C ALA A 90 -14.31 -27.93 -13.40
N THR A 91 -15.17 -28.84 -12.93
CA THR A 91 -16.59 -28.56 -12.68
C THR A 91 -16.73 -27.49 -11.61
N ALA A 92 -17.16 -26.29 -11.98
CA ALA A 92 -17.49 -25.25 -11.00
C ALA A 92 -18.64 -25.75 -10.08
N PRO A 93 -18.58 -25.53 -8.76
CA PRO A 93 -19.73 -25.76 -7.91
C PRO A 93 -20.84 -24.81 -8.35
N ASN A 94 -21.95 -25.39 -8.79
CA ASN A 94 -23.18 -24.71 -9.17
C ASN A 94 -23.69 -23.88 -7.98
N THR A 95 -23.42 -22.58 -7.95
CA THR A 95 -24.08 -21.66 -7.03
C THR A 95 -25.53 -21.53 -7.47
N LEU A 96 -26.36 -22.40 -6.91
CA LEU A 96 -27.81 -22.31 -6.96
C LEU A 96 -28.23 -20.96 -6.37
N THR A 97 -28.68 -20.05 -7.24
CA THR A 97 -29.49 -18.90 -6.86
C THR A 97 -30.81 -19.43 -6.29
N LYS A 98 -30.88 -19.56 -4.96
CA LYS A 98 -32.16 -19.63 -4.27
C LYS A 98 -32.75 -18.23 -4.25
N ASN A 99 -33.69 -17.98 -5.15
CA ASN A 99 -34.70 -16.96 -4.96
C ASN A 99 -35.72 -17.53 -3.96
N ASP A 100 -35.87 -16.87 -2.82
CA ASP A 100 -37.08 -16.80 -1.99
C ASP A 100 -37.07 -15.48 -1.22
#